data_AF-A0A7V7MQ39-F1
#
_entry.id   AF-A0A7V7MQ39-F1
#
_cell.length_a   1.000
_cell.length_b   1.000
_cell.length_c   1.000
_cell.angle_alpha   90.00
_cell.angle_beta   90.00
_cell.angle_gamma   90.00
#
_symmetry.space_group_name_H-M   'P 1'
#
loop_
_entity.id
_entity.type
_entity.pdbx_description
1 polymer ?
#
loop_
_entity_poly.entity_id
_entity_poly.type
_entity_poly.pdbx_seq_one_letter_code
_entity_poly.pdbx_strand_id
1 'polypeptide(L)'
;MGREKPEYLERQGLFGVIFRAPFAVAIPASLLVIEHVPTKYPCKQCQDGVAIAPLPNRPIAKGKPGPGLLAKTVVAKYADHHPLHRQQKIYQREGLDVPKSTLCDWIAASAQLLKPISLEIKR
;
A
#
# COMPACT_ATOMS: atom_id res chain seq x y z
N MET A 1 20.83 3.05 7.98
CA MET A 1 20.11 4.05 8.78
C MET A 1 19.56 3.32 9.99
N GLY A 2 20.20 3.50 11.14
CA GLY A 2 20.06 2.63 12.31
C GLY A 2 18.63 2.59 12.84
N ARG A 3 18.18 1.42 13.29
CA ARG A 3 17.00 1.31 14.13
C ARG A 3 17.40 1.81 15.52
N GLU A 4 17.29 3.11 15.74
CA GLU A 4 17.38 3.65 17.09
C GLU A 4 16.27 3.04 17.93
N LYS A 5 16.66 2.45 19.06
CA LYS A 5 15.71 1.98 20.07
C LYS A 5 14.94 3.20 20.57
N PRO A 6 13.60 3.14 20.70
CA PRO A 6 12.85 4.25 21.27
C PRO A 6 13.25 4.47 22.74
N GLU A 7 13.68 5.70 23.04
CA GLU A 7 14.22 6.20 24.32
C GLU A 7 13.31 6.00 25.55
N TYR A 8 12.07 5.54 25.35
CA TYR A 8 11.07 5.36 26.41
C TYR A 8 11.37 4.22 27.40
N LEU A 9 12.24 3.26 27.03
CA LEU A 9 12.54 2.09 27.89
C LEU A 9 13.57 2.36 29.01
N GLU A 10 14.33 3.46 28.95
CA GLU A 10 15.43 3.71 29.90
C GLU A 10 15.05 4.60 31.09
N ARG A 11 13.87 5.24 31.08
CA ARG A 11 13.46 6.20 32.13
C ARG A 11 12.64 5.62 33.28
N GLN A 12 12.48 4.29 33.37
CA GLN A 12 11.72 3.65 34.45
C GLN A 12 12.66 2.92 35.41
N GLY A 13 13.30 3.70 36.29
CA GLY A 13 14.04 3.20 37.44
C GLY A 13 13.12 2.57 38.49
N LEU A 14 12.58 1.39 38.19
CA LEU A 14 11.76 0.59 39.10
C LEU A 14 12.35 -0.81 39.24
N PHE A 15 13.31 -0.93 40.15
CA PHE A 15 13.62 -2.20 40.81
C PHE A 15 12.36 -2.66 41.56
N GLY A 16 11.81 -3.83 41.21
CA GLY A 16 11.10 -4.66 42.20
C GLY A 16 9.57 -4.82 42.13
N VAL A 17 8.87 -4.45 41.06
CA VAL A 17 7.52 -5.01 40.77
C VAL A 17 7.25 -4.92 39.26
N ILE A 18 7.22 -6.04 38.54
CA ILE A 18 6.90 -6.05 37.09
C ILE A 18 5.39 -5.90 36.94
N PHE A 19 4.89 -4.67 37.02
CA PHE A 19 3.51 -4.35 36.65
C PHE A 19 3.44 -4.37 35.12
N ARG A 20 3.05 -5.52 34.55
CA ARG A 20 2.93 -5.73 33.10
C ARG A 20 1.65 -5.04 32.59
N ALA A 21 1.65 -3.71 32.59
CA ALA A 21 0.55 -2.92 32.03
C ALA A 21 0.72 -2.84 30.50
N PRO A 22 -0.18 -3.45 29.69
CA PRO A 22 -0.14 -3.25 28.26
C PRO A 22 -0.52 -1.80 27.96
N PHE A 23 0.43 -0.99 27.49
CA PHE A 23 0.12 0.30 26.88
C PHE A 23 0.02 0.11 25.37
N ALA A 24 -1.08 0.58 24.78
CA ALA A 24 -1.29 0.52 23.33
C ALA A 24 -0.63 1.73 22.67
N VAL A 25 0.15 1.49 21.62
CA VAL A 25 0.76 2.54 20.78
C VAL A 25 0.11 2.47 19.41
N ALA A 26 -0.30 3.62 18.87
CA ALA A 26 -0.81 3.72 17.50
C ALA A 26 0.35 4.06 16.54
N ILE A 27 0.66 3.15 15.62
CA ILE A 27 1.62 3.38 14.53
C ILE A 27 0.81 3.71 13.26
N PRO A 28 0.97 4.89 12.64
CA PRO A 28 0.18 5.27 11.48
C PRO A 28 0.53 4.43 10.25
N ALA A 29 -0.46 4.19 9.39
CA ALA A 29 -0.24 3.53 8.11
C ALA A 29 0.70 4.38 7.24
N SER A 30 1.68 3.75 6.61
CA SER A 30 2.65 4.41 5.70
C SER A 30 2.32 4.08 4.25
N LEU A 31 2.34 5.09 3.37
CA LEU A 31 2.29 4.88 1.91
C LEU A 31 3.70 4.79 1.35
N LEU A 32 3.95 3.76 0.54
CA LEU A 32 5.24 3.53 -0.11
C LEU A 32 5.06 3.55 -1.63
N VAL A 33 5.93 4.26 -2.31
CA VAL A 33 6.07 4.20 -3.77
C VAL A 33 7.17 3.21 -4.08
N ILE A 34 6.78 2.06 -4.64
CA ILE A 34 7.72 1.00 -5.02
C ILE A 34 7.99 1.12 -6.51
N GLU A 35 9.24 1.42 -6.86
CA GLU A 35 9.71 1.44 -8.23
C GLU A 35 10.37 0.10 -8.58
N HIS A 36 9.81 -0.61 -9.56
CA HIS A 36 10.41 -1.82 -10.09
C HIS A 36 11.27 -1.47 -11.30
N VAL A 37 12.59 -1.57 -11.14
CA VAL A 37 13.57 -1.37 -12.22
C VAL A 37 14.05 -2.74 -12.70
N PRO A 38 13.48 -3.31 -13.78
CA PRO A 38 13.97 -4.57 -14.33
C PRO A 38 15.30 -4.36 -15.02
N THR A 39 16.32 -5.11 -14.62
CA THR A 39 17.62 -5.10 -15.32
C THR A 39 17.50 -5.87 -16.63
N LYS A 40 18.05 -5.29 -17.70
CA LYS A 40 18.15 -5.90 -19.02
C LYS A 40 19.53 -6.54 -19.16
N TYR A 41 19.58 -7.82 -19.53
CA TYR A 41 20.84 -8.52 -19.76
C TYR A 41 20.89 -9.06 -21.19
N PRO A 42 22.04 -8.96 -21.89
CA PRO A 42 22.21 -9.66 -23.15
C PRO A 42 22.26 -11.18 -22.89
N CYS A 43 21.49 -11.95 -23.64
CA CYS A 43 21.57 -13.41 -23.62
C CYS A 43 22.91 -13.84 -24.22
N LYS A 44 23.82 -14.38 -23.38
CA LYS A 44 25.12 -14.90 -23.83
C LYS A 44 25.01 -16.07 -24.82
N GLN A 45 23.91 -16.80 -24.77
CA GLN A 45 23.66 -18.00 -25.58
C GLN A 45 23.06 -17.69 -26.95
N CYS A 46 22.36 -16.55 -27.07
CA CYS A 46 21.55 -16.22 -28.22
C CYS A 46 22.20 -15.17 -29.14
N GLN A 47 23.13 -14.35 -28.62
CA GLN A 47 23.79 -13.18 -29.24
C GLN A 47 22.86 -12.08 -29.83
N ASP A 48 21.58 -12.37 -30.09
CA ASP A 48 20.57 -11.45 -30.65
C ASP A 48 19.43 -11.08 -29.70
N GLY A 49 19.39 -11.65 -28.48
CA GLY A 49 18.26 -11.49 -27.55
C GLY A 49 18.61 -10.77 -26.26
N VAL A 50 17.89 -9.70 -25.92
CA VAL A 50 17.94 -9.08 -24.57
C VAL A 50 16.90 -9.78 -23.68
N ALA A 51 17.37 -10.45 -22.63
CA ALA A 51 16.52 -11.03 -21.60
C ALA A 51 16.13 -9.96 -20.56
N ILE A 52 14.85 -9.90 -20.20
CA ILE A 52 14.29 -8.94 -19.25
C ILE A 52 13.56 -9.72 -18.14
N ALA A 53 13.81 -9.38 -16.88
CA ALA A 53 13.07 -9.95 -15.77
C ALA A 53 11.58 -9.59 -15.87
N PRO A 54 10.65 -10.54 -15.65
CA PRO A 54 9.22 -10.26 -15.70
C PRO A 54 8.84 -9.24 -14.63
N LEU A 55 8.03 -8.26 -14.99
CA LEU A 55 7.48 -7.30 -14.03
C LEU A 55 6.46 -8.01 -13.12
N PRO A 56 6.34 -7.58 -11.85
CA PRO A 56 5.31 -8.09 -10.97
C PRO A 56 3.92 -7.77 -11.50
N ASN A 57 2.98 -8.68 -11.27
CA ASN A 57 1.60 -8.50 -11.70
C ASN A 57 0.97 -7.32 -10.95
N ARG A 58 0.24 -6.47 -11.68
CA ARG A 58 -0.45 -5.29 -11.15
C ARG A 58 -1.95 -5.49 -11.30
N PRO A 59 -2.77 -5.14 -10.29
CA PRO A 59 -4.22 -5.30 -10.38
C PRO A 59 -4.84 -4.55 -11.57
N ILE A 60 -4.36 -3.33 -11.83
CA ILE A 60 -4.76 -2.52 -12.98
C ILE A 60 -3.62 -2.50 -13.98
N ALA A 61 -3.89 -2.91 -15.22
CA ALA A 61 -2.89 -2.92 -16.30
C ALA A 61 -2.32 -1.51 -16.51
N LYS A 62 -0.97 -1.38 -16.45
CA LYS A 62 -0.24 -0.10 -16.51
C LYS A 62 -0.66 0.92 -15.43
N GLY A 63 -1.46 0.51 -14.45
CA GLY A 63 -1.85 1.34 -13.33
C GLY A 63 -0.66 1.65 -12.40
N LYS A 64 -0.71 2.83 -11.78
CA LYS A 64 0.18 3.21 -10.68
C LYS A 64 -0.16 2.55 -9.32
N PRO A 65 -1.42 2.23 -8.97
CA PRO A 65 -1.72 1.79 -7.61
C PRO A 65 -1.38 0.31 -7.41
N GLY A 66 -0.74 0.01 -6.28
CA GLY A 66 -0.62 -1.35 -5.77
C GLY A 66 -1.92 -1.87 -5.15
N PRO A 67 -2.04 -3.18 -4.92
CA PRO A 67 -3.26 -3.79 -4.38
C PRO A 67 -3.66 -3.22 -3.00
N GLY A 68 -2.69 -2.96 -2.12
CA GLY A 68 -2.96 -2.38 -0.80
C GLY A 68 -3.53 -0.96 -0.85
N LEU A 69 -3.08 -0.14 -1.80
CA LEU A 69 -3.61 1.21 -2.00
C LEU A 69 -5.05 1.17 -2.54
N LEU A 70 -5.35 0.25 -3.46
CA LEU A 70 -6.71 0.02 -3.95
C LEU A 70 -7.63 -0.41 -2.82
N ALA A 71 -7.20 -1.39 -2.00
CA ALA A 71 -7.95 -1.85 -0.85
C ALA A 71 -8.24 -0.72 0.15
N LYS A 72 -7.21 0.06 0.54
CA LYS A 72 -7.38 1.23 1.43
C LYS A 72 -8.40 2.23 0.87
N THR A 73 -8.31 2.55 -0.42
CA THR A 73 -9.21 3.52 -1.08
C THR A 73 -10.67 3.03 -1.11
N VAL A 74 -10.88 1.76 -1.44
CA VAL A 74 -12.22 1.15 -1.50
C VAL A 74 -12.83 1.03 -0.11
N VAL A 75 -12.09 0.50 0.87
CA VAL A 75 -12.54 0.36 2.26
C VAL A 75 -12.87 1.73 2.85
N ALA A 76 -11.96 2.70 2.73
CA ALA A 76 -12.20 4.04 3.23
C ALA A 76 -13.44 4.70 2.62
N LYS A 77 -13.77 4.39 1.35
CA LYS A 77 -14.95 4.98 0.69
C LYS A 77 -16.24 4.32 1.15
N TYR A 78 -16.27 2.99 1.17
CA TYR A 78 -17.51 2.24 1.32
C TYR A 78 -17.78 1.76 2.75
N ALA A 79 -16.74 1.44 3.53
CA ALA A 79 -16.86 1.05 4.93
C ALA A 79 -16.78 2.26 5.87
N ASP A 80 -15.81 3.14 5.66
CA ASP A 80 -15.58 4.30 6.54
C ASP A 80 -16.27 5.58 6.07
N HIS A 81 -17.06 5.50 4.99
CA HIS A 81 -17.83 6.61 4.41
C HIS A 81 -17.00 7.88 4.11
N HIS A 82 -15.71 7.72 3.81
CA HIS A 82 -14.83 8.84 3.52
C HIS A 82 -14.91 9.23 2.04
N PRO A 83 -15.46 10.40 1.69
CA PRO A 83 -15.65 10.77 0.30
C PRO A 83 -14.30 11.01 -0.40
N LEU A 84 -14.24 10.76 -1.71
CA LEU A 84 -12.97 10.75 -2.47
C LEU A 84 -12.19 12.07 -2.43
N HIS A 85 -12.88 13.21 -2.37
CA HIS A 85 -12.21 14.51 -2.25
C HIS A 85 -11.47 14.64 -0.90
N ARG A 86 -11.97 13.98 0.15
CA ARG A 86 -11.36 13.99 1.47
C ARG A 86 -10.23 12.96 1.55
N GLN A 87 -10.38 11.81 0.89
CA GLN A 87 -9.29 10.85 0.68
C GLN A 87 -8.12 11.49 -0.07
N GLN A 88 -8.38 12.22 -1.16
CA GLN A 88 -7.36 12.97 -1.89
C GLN A 88 -6.55 13.88 -0.96
N LYS A 89 -7.22 14.66 -0.10
CA LYS A 89 -6.54 15.53 0.87
C LYS A 89 -5.70 14.75 1.89
N ILE A 90 -6.15 13.57 2.31
CA ILE A 90 -5.36 12.70 3.21
C ILE A 90 -4.11 12.19 2.48
N TYR A 91 -4.26 11.68 1.25
CA TYR A 91 -3.13 11.20 0.45
C TYR A 91 -2.13 12.32 0.19
N GLN A 92 -2.59 13.55 -0.07
CA GLN A 92 -1.72 14.71 -0.21
C GLN A 92 -0.88 14.98 1.06
N ARG A 93 -1.46 14.80 2.26
CA ARG A 93 -0.73 14.90 3.54
C ARG A 93 0.27 13.76 3.74
N GLU A 94 -0.01 12.59 3.18
CA GLU A 94 0.89 11.43 3.16
C GLU A 94 1.93 11.52 2.01
N GLY A 95 1.98 12.64 1.26
CA GLY A 95 2.94 12.87 0.17
C GLY A 95 2.54 12.28 -1.19
N LEU A 96 1.32 11.76 -1.32
CA LEU A 96 0.77 11.20 -2.55
C LEU A 96 -0.21 12.19 -3.20
N ASP A 97 0.23 12.89 -4.24
CA ASP A 97 -0.64 13.78 -5.03
C ASP A 97 -1.34 12.99 -6.16
N VAL A 98 -2.63 12.72 -5.96
CA VAL A 98 -3.47 11.99 -6.92
C VAL A 98 -4.79 12.74 -7.08
N PRO A 99 -5.19 13.09 -8.32
CA PRO A 99 -6.44 13.81 -8.53
C PRO A 99 -7.65 12.89 -8.27
N LYS A 100 -8.75 13.50 -7.84
CA LYS A 100 -10.03 12.80 -7.59
C LYS A 100 -10.48 11.94 -8.77
N SER A 101 -10.28 12.38 -10.01
CA SER A 101 -10.65 11.61 -11.22
C SER A 101 -9.95 10.27 -11.25
N THR A 102 -8.63 10.25 -11.02
CA THR A 102 -7.85 9.02 -10.95
C THR A 102 -8.31 8.10 -9.81
N LEU A 103 -8.70 8.64 -8.66
CA LEU A 103 -9.30 7.84 -7.58
C LEU A 103 -10.64 7.22 -8.00
N CYS A 104 -11.47 7.95 -8.75
CA CYS A 104 -12.72 7.40 -9.32
C CYS A 104 -12.42 6.24 -10.29
N ASP A 105 -11.43 6.42 -11.18
CA ASP A 105 -11.04 5.40 -12.15
C ASP A 105 -10.53 4.13 -11.45
N TRP A 106 -9.75 4.29 -10.36
CA TRP A 106 -9.28 3.16 -9.56
C TRP A 106 -10.41 2.40 -8.89
N ILE A 107 -11.44 3.09 -8.42
CA ILE A 107 -12.63 2.44 -7.85
C ILE A 107 -13.41 1.70 -8.93
N ALA A 108 -13.60 2.29 -10.10
CA ALA A 108 -14.28 1.64 -11.22
C ALA A 108 -13.55 0.36 -11.65
N ALA A 109 -12.23 0.42 -11.79
CA ALA A 109 -11.41 -0.74 -12.10
C ALA A 109 -11.47 -1.81 -10.99
N SER A 110 -11.42 -1.40 -9.72
CA SER A 110 -11.55 -2.33 -8.59
C SER A 110 -12.90 -3.03 -8.57
N ALA A 111 -14.00 -2.31 -8.88
CA ALA A 111 -15.32 -2.90 -9.00
C ALA A 111 -15.40 -3.95 -10.13
N GLN A 112 -14.73 -3.72 -11.25
CA GLN A 112 -14.65 -4.70 -12.33
C GLN A 112 -13.88 -5.96 -11.90
N LEU A 113 -12.75 -5.79 -11.20
CA LEU A 113 -11.94 -6.90 -10.69
C LEU A 113 -12.67 -7.75 -9.64
N LEU A 114 -13.50 -7.11 -8.80
CA LEU A 114 -14.25 -7.79 -7.74
C LEU A 114 -15.57 -8.41 -8.23
N LYS A 115 -16.01 -8.10 -9.45
CA LYS A 115 -17.26 -8.62 -10.04
C LYS A 115 -17.41 -10.14 -9.90
N PRO A 116 -16.45 -11.01 -10.29
CA PRO A 116 -16.62 -12.46 -10.17
C PRO A 116 -16.87 -12.93 -8.73
N ILE A 117 -16.15 -12.35 -7.76
CA ILE A 117 -16.32 -12.67 -6.33
C ILE A 117 -17.70 -12.22 -5.86
N SER A 118 -18.16 -11.03 -6.27
CA SER A 118 -19.47 -10.53 -5.89
C SER A 118 -20.64 -11.35 -6.43
N LEU A 119 -20.44 -12.04 -7.56
CA LEU A 119 -21.43 -12.95 -8.14
C LEU A 119 -21.50 -14.25 -7.33
N GLU A 120 -20.36 -14.80 -6.94
CA GLU A 120 -20.33 -16.04 -6.15
C GLU A 120 -20.88 -15.85 -4.73
N ILE A 121 -20.64 -14.70 -4.09
CA ILE A 121 -21.18 -14.39 -2.75
C ILE A 121 -22.72 -14.32 -2.73
N LYS A 122 -23.34 -13.96 -3.87
CA LYS A 122 -24.80 -13.80 -3.98
C LYS A 122 -25.53 -15.10 -4.32
N ARG A 123 -24.80 -16.18 -4.53
CA ARG A 123 -25.31 -17.51 -4.85
C ARG A 123 -25.67 -18.26 -3.58
#